data_AF-A0A252E6S1-F1
#
_entry.id   AF-A0A252E6S1-F1
#
_cell.length_a   1.000
_cell.length_b   1.000
_cell.length_c   1.000
_cell.angle_alpha   90.00
_cell.angle_beta   90.00
_cell.angle_gamma   90.00
#
_symmetry.space_group_name_H-M   'P 1'
#
loop_
_entity.id
_entity.type
_entity.pdbx_description
1 polymer ?
#
loop_
_entity_poly.entity_id
_entity_poly.type
_entity_poly.pdbx_seq_one_letter_code
_entity_poly.pdbx_strand_id
1 'polypeptide(L)'
;MVAIVTQTQLQELRPGDRVRYHGVDWHIEDYSTYQDPQGYLTDEWLLSSNGGSEYYLLREFDPNNKPVSVTWYLANSLKNPRLLLPDSQENIVPRLWQNMQSQAEPYPELLLFYKHYYFESQTEGKYHTDGEKQSRITWDYWDQEHQMNLAIEAFSEHELEIYTSKVVHPNEFSHIHKSEERNEKNWMSNISRFLQIVVAAVLLLVGISMMIFG
;
A
#
# COMPACT_ATOMS: atom_id res chain seq x y z
N MET A 1 22.64 7.37 -14.80
CA MET A 1 22.52 5.90 -14.89
C MET A 1 22.08 5.28 -13.57
N VAL A 2 22.74 5.55 -12.42
CA VAL A 2 22.37 4.99 -11.11
C VAL A 2 20.90 5.22 -10.73
N ALA A 3 20.38 6.43 -10.87
CA ALA A 3 18.99 6.76 -10.52
C ALA A 3 17.94 5.96 -11.32
N ILE A 4 18.19 5.67 -12.60
CA ILE A 4 17.27 4.89 -13.45
C ILE A 4 17.25 3.43 -12.99
N VAL A 5 18.43 2.87 -12.70
CA VAL A 5 18.55 1.49 -12.20
C VAL A 5 17.82 1.33 -10.86
N THR A 6 18.03 2.26 -9.92
CA THR A 6 17.35 2.22 -8.62
C THR A 6 15.84 2.33 -8.77
N GLN A 7 15.34 3.19 -9.65
CA GLN A 7 13.91 3.34 -9.91
C GLN A 7 13.28 2.04 -10.46
N THR A 8 13.96 1.35 -11.39
CA THR A 8 13.48 0.05 -11.89
C THR A 8 13.45 -1.00 -10.79
N GLN A 9 14.51 -1.09 -9.98
CA GLN A 9 14.59 -2.06 -8.88
C GLN A 9 13.50 -1.84 -7.81
N LEU A 10 13.15 -0.59 -7.52
CA LEU A 10 12.04 -0.26 -6.61
C LEU A 10 10.69 -0.72 -7.18
N GLN A 11 10.43 -0.49 -8.46
CA GLN A 11 9.15 -0.89 -9.10
C GLN A 11 8.93 -2.41 -9.12
N GLU A 12 10.02 -3.17 -9.15
CA GLU A 12 9.96 -4.62 -9.11
C GLU A 12 9.68 -5.16 -7.70
N LEU A 13 9.71 -4.34 -6.64
CA LEU A 13 9.55 -4.79 -5.25
C LEU A 13 8.24 -5.54 -5.05
N ARG A 14 8.30 -6.69 -4.37
CA ARG A 14 7.13 -7.52 -4.03
C ARG A 14 7.19 -7.94 -2.56
N PRO A 15 6.06 -8.37 -1.97
CA PRO A 15 6.04 -8.89 -0.61
C PRO A 15 7.15 -9.92 -0.36
N GLY A 16 7.89 -9.76 0.73
CA GLY A 16 9.07 -10.54 1.09
C GLY A 16 10.42 -9.91 0.71
N ASP A 17 10.43 -8.96 -0.22
CA ASP A 17 11.64 -8.19 -0.57
C ASP A 17 12.06 -7.22 0.55
N ARG A 18 13.25 -6.63 0.42
CA ARG A 18 13.79 -5.65 1.36
C ARG A 18 14.46 -4.47 0.67
N VAL A 19 14.44 -3.33 1.33
CA VAL A 19 15.11 -2.11 0.88
C VAL A 19 15.61 -1.30 2.07
N ARG A 20 16.71 -0.56 1.90
CA ARG A 20 17.22 0.37 2.90
C ARG A 20 16.88 1.82 2.55
N TYR A 21 16.30 2.54 3.50
CA TYR A 21 15.97 3.97 3.42
C TYR A 21 16.46 4.69 4.69
N HIS A 22 17.27 5.76 4.52
CA HIS A 22 17.95 6.49 5.61
C HIS A 22 18.60 5.60 6.68
N GLY A 23 19.26 4.52 6.25
CA GLY A 23 19.99 3.61 7.15
C GLY A 23 19.13 2.57 7.87
N VAL A 24 17.81 2.57 7.67
CA VAL A 24 16.88 1.58 8.21
C VAL A 24 16.54 0.56 7.13
N ASP A 25 16.56 -0.73 7.50
CA ASP A 25 16.11 -1.82 6.64
C ASP A 25 14.60 -2.00 6.77
N TRP A 26 13.92 -1.99 5.63
CA TRP A 26 12.48 -2.13 5.50
C TRP A 26 12.14 -3.42 4.76
N HIS A 27 11.16 -4.16 5.26
CA HIS A 27 10.55 -5.30 4.59
C HIS A 27 9.35 -4.84 3.79
N ILE A 28 9.16 -5.40 2.62
CA ILE A 28 7.94 -5.20 1.84
C ILE A 28 6.92 -6.22 2.33
N GLU A 29 5.83 -5.75 2.92
CA GLU A 29 4.76 -6.59 3.45
C GLU A 29 3.62 -6.77 2.44
N ASP A 30 3.29 -5.72 1.70
CA ASP A 30 2.21 -5.70 0.73
C ASP A 30 2.57 -4.87 -0.52
N TYR A 31 1.89 -5.15 -1.62
CA TYR A 31 1.89 -4.38 -2.85
C TYR A 31 0.48 -4.23 -3.40
N SER A 32 0.07 -3.00 -3.64
CA SER A 32 -1.24 -2.68 -4.19
C SER A 32 -1.15 -1.64 -5.30
N THR A 33 -2.23 -1.52 -6.06
CA THR A 33 -2.33 -0.54 -7.14
C THR A 33 -3.66 0.20 -7.12
N TYR A 34 -3.60 1.46 -7.52
CA TYR A 34 -4.78 2.29 -7.73
C TYR A 34 -4.80 2.82 -9.16
N GLN A 35 -6.02 2.91 -9.72
CA GLN A 35 -6.25 3.53 -11.02
C GLN A 35 -7.59 4.26 -11.04
N ASP A 36 -7.60 5.48 -11.56
CA ASP A 36 -8.82 6.22 -11.88
C ASP A 36 -9.22 6.11 -13.38
N PRO A 37 -10.46 6.48 -13.74
CA PRO A 37 -10.90 6.49 -15.14
C PRO A 37 -10.15 7.46 -16.06
N GLN A 38 -9.46 8.45 -15.51
CA GLN A 38 -8.72 9.49 -16.21
C GLN A 38 -7.27 9.07 -16.55
N GLY A 39 -6.82 7.94 -16.01
CA GLY A 39 -5.52 7.34 -16.27
C GLY A 39 -4.45 7.71 -15.24
N TYR A 40 -4.82 8.31 -14.10
CA TYR A 40 -3.95 8.43 -12.95
C TYR A 40 -3.70 7.04 -12.34
N LEU A 41 -2.45 6.76 -11.99
CA LEU A 41 -2.01 5.47 -11.49
C LEU A 41 -1.13 5.64 -10.25
N THR A 42 -1.35 4.80 -9.25
CA THR A 42 -0.48 4.69 -8.08
C THR A 42 -0.07 3.24 -7.87
N ASP A 43 1.23 3.00 -7.72
CA ASP A 43 1.77 1.78 -7.13
C ASP A 43 2.07 2.05 -5.66
N GLU A 44 1.67 1.16 -4.76
CA GLU A 44 1.86 1.31 -3.31
C GLU A 44 2.56 0.09 -2.73
N TRP A 45 3.59 0.30 -1.92
CA TRP A 45 4.29 -0.76 -1.18
C TRP A 45 4.19 -0.47 0.31
N LEU A 46 3.70 -1.43 1.09
CA LEU A 46 3.76 -1.35 2.56
C LEU A 46 5.16 -1.75 3.03
N LEU A 47 5.88 -0.80 3.61
CA LEU A 47 7.20 -0.96 4.19
C LEU A 47 7.05 -1.12 5.70
N SER A 48 7.55 -2.23 6.26
CA SER A 48 7.64 -2.43 7.71
C SER A 48 9.10 -2.44 8.17
N SER A 49 9.36 -1.86 9.34
CA SER A 49 10.67 -1.96 10.00
C SER A 49 10.60 -2.96 11.15
N ASN A 50 11.74 -3.56 11.52
CA ASN A 50 11.82 -4.42 12.72
C ASN A 50 11.44 -3.70 14.02
N GLY A 51 11.45 -2.35 14.03
CA GLY A 51 11.01 -1.52 15.15
C GLY A 51 9.50 -1.30 15.22
N GLY A 52 8.72 -1.85 14.28
CA GLY A 52 7.27 -1.70 14.22
C GLY A 52 6.76 -0.42 13.57
N SER A 53 7.64 0.40 12.98
CA SER A 53 7.21 1.52 12.12
C SER A 53 6.80 1.00 10.74
N GLU A 54 5.77 1.61 10.18
CA GLU A 54 5.21 1.29 8.88
C GLU A 54 5.10 2.56 8.03
N TYR A 55 5.38 2.44 6.73
CA TYR A 55 5.16 3.48 5.74
C TYR A 55 4.63 2.88 4.45
N TYR A 56 3.88 3.65 3.67
CA TYR A 56 3.63 3.33 2.28
C TYR A 56 4.63 4.08 1.41
N LEU A 57 5.37 3.37 0.57
CA LEU A 57 6.07 3.97 -0.55
C LEU A 57 5.08 4.04 -1.71
N LEU A 58 4.87 5.23 -2.25
CA LEU A 58 3.94 5.49 -3.35
C LEU A 58 4.71 5.90 -4.58
N ARG A 59 4.31 5.41 -5.74
CA ARG A 59 4.77 5.88 -7.05
C ARG A 59 3.55 6.31 -7.85
N GLU A 60 3.44 7.61 -8.08
CA GLU A 60 2.31 8.21 -8.77
C GLU A 60 2.66 8.60 -10.19
N PHE A 61 1.73 8.33 -11.09
CA PHE A 61 1.75 8.79 -12.47
C PHE A 61 0.47 9.57 -12.75
N ASP A 62 0.60 10.87 -13.00
CA ASP A 62 -0.49 11.73 -13.44
C ASP A 62 -0.32 12.10 -14.92
N PRO A 63 -1.23 11.67 -15.82
CA PRO A 63 -1.16 12.04 -17.24
C PRO A 63 -1.42 13.54 -17.50
N ASN A 64 -2.06 14.24 -16.57
CA ASN A 64 -2.41 15.66 -16.69
C ASN A 64 -1.25 16.57 -16.31
N ASN A 65 -0.32 16.12 -15.47
CA ASN A 65 0.86 16.87 -15.10
C ASN A 65 1.79 17.08 -16.32
N LYS A 66 2.28 18.31 -16.52
CA LYS A 66 3.13 18.70 -17.67
C LYS A 66 4.42 19.37 -17.19
N PRO A 67 5.61 18.79 -17.50
CA PRO A 67 5.82 17.56 -18.26
C PRO A 67 5.32 16.32 -17.51
N VAL A 68 4.87 15.31 -18.25
CA VAL A 68 4.44 14.04 -17.67
C VAL A 68 5.64 13.45 -16.92
N SER A 69 5.47 13.27 -15.62
CA SER A 69 6.53 12.80 -14.72
C SER A 69 5.93 11.86 -13.67
N VAL A 70 6.81 11.07 -13.08
CA VAL A 70 6.48 10.15 -12.00
C VAL A 70 7.00 10.77 -10.71
N THR A 71 6.14 10.86 -9.70
CA THR A 71 6.52 11.35 -8.37
C THR A 71 6.48 10.20 -7.40
N TRP A 72 7.44 10.19 -6.46
CA TRP A 72 7.49 9.20 -5.39
C TRP A 72 7.20 9.88 -4.07
N TYR A 73 6.41 9.22 -3.24
CA TYR A 73 6.07 9.70 -1.91
C TYR A 73 6.33 8.62 -0.87
N LEU A 74 6.60 9.07 0.35
CA LEU A 74 6.54 8.21 1.52
C LEU A 74 5.40 8.70 2.40
N ALA A 75 4.37 7.87 2.53
CA ALA A 75 3.15 8.15 3.27
C ALA A 75 3.15 7.44 4.63
N ASN A 76 2.67 8.14 5.64
CA ASN A 76 2.50 7.65 6.99
C ASN A 76 1.02 7.65 7.36
N SER A 77 0.50 6.49 7.74
CA SER A 77 -0.87 6.34 8.23
C SER A 77 -1.02 7.02 9.59
N LEU A 78 -1.98 7.93 9.72
CA LEU A 78 -2.27 8.60 10.97
C LEU A 78 -3.25 7.77 11.79
N LYS A 79 -2.84 7.42 13.01
CA LYS A 79 -3.73 6.72 13.96
C LYS A 79 -4.47 7.75 14.82
N ASN A 80 -5.80 7.69 14.81
CA ASN A 80 -6.70 8.60 15.54
C ASN A 80 -6.45 10.10 15.27
N PRO A 81 -6.39 10.54 14.00
CA PRO A 81 -6.16 11.94 13.68
C PRO A 81 -7.33 12.81 14.15
N ARG A 82 -7.03 14.09 14.38
CA ARG A 82 -8.05 15.14 14.56
C ARG A 82 -7.88 16.13 13.42
N LEU A 83 -8.89 16.18 12.56
CA LEU A 83 -8.97 17.15 11.46
C LEU A 83 -9.98 18.23 11.87
N LEU A 84 -9.51 19.47 11.90
CA LEU A 84 -10.30 20.62 12.34
C LEU A 84 -10.55 21.56 11.18
N LEU A 85 -11.57 22.40 11.30
CA LEU A 85 -11.77 23.55 10.41
C LEU A 85 -11.05 24.78 11.00
N PRO A 86 -10.59 25.75 10.18
CA PRO A 86 -9.90 26.95 10.66
C PRO A 86 -10.64 27.69 11.78
N ASP A 87 -11.96 27.80 11.64
CA ASP A 87 -12.82 28.57 12.55
C ASP A 87 -13.53 27.70 13.60
N SER A 88 -13.17 26.40 13.72
CA SER A 88 -13.84 25.47 14.62
C SER A 88 -12.90 24.45 15.26
N GLN A 89 -13.11 24.17 16.54
CA GLN A 89 -12.40 23.10 17.26
C GLN A 89 -13.04 21.72 17.09
N GLU A 90 -14.08 21.64 16.26
CA GLU A 90 -14.79 20.41 15.97
C GLU A 90 -13.93 19.45 15.14
N ASN A 91 -13.80 18.20 15.61
CA ASN A 91 -13.17 17.14 14.84
C ASN A 91 -14.14 16.63 13.77
N ILE A 92 -13.79 16.80 12.50
CA ILE A 92 -14.65 16.45 11.37
C ILE A 92 -14.52 14.98 10.95
N VAL A 93 -13.51 14.25 11.45
CA VAL A 93 -13.24 12.85 11.05
C VAL A 93 -14.48 11.94 11.08
N PRO A 94 -15.34 11.98 12.12
CA PRO A 94 -16.51 11.09 12.18
C PRO A 94 -17.53 11.25 11.05
N ARG A 95 -17.52 12.39 10.34
CA ARG A 95 -18.45 12.67 9.23
C ARG A 95 -17.79 12.61 7.84
N LEU A 96 -16.45 12.53 7.76
CA LEU A 96 -15.73 12.61 6.48
C LEU A 96 -16.15 11.52 5.52
N TRP A 97 -16.22 10.26 5.98
CA TRP A 97 -16.62 9.14 5.14
C TRP A 97 -17.98 9.39 4.48
N GLN A 98 -19.00 9.77 5.26
CA GLN A 98 -20.34 10.03 4.73
C GLN A 98 -20.33 11.20 3.73
N ASN A 99 -19.61 12.29 4.04
CA ASN A 99 -19.51 13.44 3.16
C ASN A 99 -18.91 13.07 1.80
N MET A 100 -17.80 12.32 1.81
CA MET A 100 -17.14 11.83 0.59
C MET A 100 -18.07 10.94 -0.24
N GLN A 101 -18.75 9.98 0.39
CA GLN A 101 -19.69 9.09 -0.30
C GLN A 101 -20.91 9.82 -0.87
N SER A 102 -21.35 10.89 -0.22
CA SER A 102 -22.46 11.73 -0.71
C SER A 102 -22.05 12.73 -1.80
N GLN A 103 -20.78 12.70 -2.26
CA GLN A 103 -20.21 13.66 -3.20
C GLN A 103 -20.38 15.11 -2.71
N ALA A 104 -20.25 15.32 -1.41
CA ALA A 104 -20.20 16.67 -0.85
C ALA A 104 -18.96 17.41 -1.36
N GLU A 105 -19.05 18.74 -1.43
CA GLU A 105 -17.89 19.56 -1.74
C GLU A 105 -16.81 19.36 -0.67
N PRO A 106 -15.55 19.08 -1.06
CA PRO A 106 -14.44 18.99 -0.13
C PRO A 106 -14.29 20.27 0.68
N TYR A 107 -13.92 20.14 1.95
CA TYR A 107 -13.58 21.32 2.76
C TYR A 107 -12.39 22.04 2.11
N PRO A 108 -12.43 23.36 1.91
CA PRO A 108 -11.35 24.06 1.21
C PRO A 108 -10.04 24.10 2.00
N GLU A 109 -10.13 24.03 3.32
CA GLU A 109 -8.99 24.13 4.23
C GLU A 109 -9.22 23.26 5.47
N LEU A 110 -8.17 22.56 5.89
CA LEU A 110 -8.14 21.71 7.06
C LEU A 110 -6.95 22.04 7.95
N LEU A 111 -7.13 21.81 9.25
CA LEU A 111 -6.09 21.92 10.27
C LEU A 111 -5.74 20.53 10.80
N LEU A 112 -4.46 20.17 10.74
CA LEU A 112 -3.88 18.98 11.35
C LEU A 112 -2.60 19.37 12.09
N PHE A 113 -2.50 19.04 13.38
CA PHE A 113 -1.33 19.37 14.21
C PHE A 113 -0.89 20.85 14.12
N TYR A 114 -1.87 21.78 14.10
CA TYR A 114 -1.65 23.22 13.95
C TYR A 114 -1.04 23.66 12.61
N LYS A 115 -1.03 22.78 11.61
CA LYS A 115 -0.63 23.09 10.24
C LYS A 115 -1.87 23.14 9.34
N HIS A 116 -1.86 24.12 8.43
CA HIS A 116 -2.91 24.33 7.46
C HIS A 116 -2.65 23.50 6.20
N TYR A 117 -3.72 22.91 5.69
CA TYR A 117 -3.74 22.08 4.50
C TYR A 117 -4.89 22.55 3.60
N TYR A 118 -4.59 22.85 2.35
CA TYR A 118 -5.51 23.41 1.37
C TYR A 118 -5.91 22.34 0.38
N PHE A 119 -7.20 22.23 0.10
CA PHE A 119 -7.72 21.28 -0.86
C PHE A 119 -7.11 21.55 -2.24
N GLU A 120 -6.61 20.51 -2.89
CA GLU A 120 -6.01 20.60 -4.22
C GLU A 120 -6.79 19.78 -5.24
N SER A 121 -7.11 18.54 -4.90
CA SER A 121 -7.72 17.63 -5.86
C SER A 121 -8.53 16.53 -5.18
N GLN A 122 -9.40 15.93 -5.97
CA GLN A 122 -10.13 14.73 -5.61
C GLN A 122 -9.95 13.72 -6.74
N THR A 123 -9.72 12.46 -6.38
CA THR A 123 -9.75 11.34 -7.33
C THR A 123 -10.74 10.28 -6.85
N GLU A 124 -11.27 9.51 -7.80
CA GLU A 124 -12.11 8.35 -7.52
C GLU A 124 -11.76 7.22 -8.48
N GLY A 125 -11.47 6.05 -7.93
CA GLY A 125 -10.93 4.96 -8.73
C GLY A 125 -11.06 3.60 -8.08
N LYS A 126 -10.26 2.67 -8.58
CA LYS A 126 -10.25 1.29 -8.14
C LYS A 126 -8.91 0.93 -7.51
N TYR A 127 -8.99 0.55 -6.25
CA TYR A 127 -7.89 0.02 -5.47
C TYR A 127 -7.85 -1.50 -5.60
N HIS A 128 -6.67 -2.07 -5.75
CA HIS A 128 -6.45 -3.51 -5.87
C HIS A 128 -5.32 -3.94 -4.94
N THR A 129 -5.62 -4.81 -3.98
CA THR A 129 -4.65 -5.50 -3.11
C THR A 129 -5.02 -6.99 -3.09
N ASP A 130 -4.02 -7.89 -3.22
CA ASP A 130 -4.16 -9.35 -3.06
C ASP A 130 -5.46 -10.01 -3.60
N GLY A 131 -5.90 -9.58 -4.79
CA GLY A 131 -7.08 -10.14 -5.47
C GLY A 131 -8.43 -9.53 -5.04
N GLU A 132 -8.43 -8.63 -4.08
CA GLU A 132 -9.57 -7.80 -3.72
C GLU A 132 -9.57 -6.51 -4.53
N LYS A 133 -10.78 -6.04 -4.86
CA LYS A 133 -10.99 -4.79 -5.61
C LYS A 133 -11.98 -3.94 -4.87
N GLN A 134 -11.58 -2.72 -4.53
CA GLN A 134 -12.41 -1.78 -3.78
C GLN A 134 -12.50 -0.44 -4.51
N SER A 135 -13.58 0.30 -4.24
CA SER A 135 -13.68 1.69 -4.69
C SER A 135 -13.01 2.58 -3.65
N ARG A 136 -12.23 3.55 -4.11
CA ARG A 136 -11.57 4.53 -3.25
C ARG A 136 -11.85 5.93 -3.77
N ILE A 137 -12.29 6.82 -2.88
CA ILE A 137 -12.34 8.27 -3.09
C ILE A 137 -11.21 8.86 -2.28
N THR A 138 -10.38 9.69 -2.90
CA THR A 138 -9.29 10.40 -2.21
C THR A 138 -9.53 11.90 -2.30
N TRP A 139 -9.44 12.60 -1.17
CA TRP A 139 -9.31 14.05 -1.12
C TRP A 139 -7.88 14.40 -0.73
N ASP A 140 -7.20 15.12 -1.61
CA ASP A 140 -5.81 15.53 -1.44
C ASP A 140 -5.71 16.98 -1.04
N TYR A 141 -4.92 17.21 0.01
CA TYR A 141 -4.63 18.52 0.53
C TYR A 141 -3.14 18.75 0.63
N TRP A 142 -2.69 19.97 0.37
CA TRP A 142 -1.29 20.35 0.48
C TRP A 142 -1.09 21.49 1.46
N ASP A 143 0.03 21.48 2.15
CA ASP A 143 0.47 22.67 2.87
C ASP A 143 0.83 23.81 1.92
N GLN A 144 0.91 25.03 2.47
CA GLN A 144 1.19 26.22 1.68
C GLN A 144 2.51 26.11 0.91
N GLU A 145 3.52 25.46 1.49
CA GLU A 145 4.83 25.26 0.88
C GLU A 145 4.92 24.07 -0.09
N HIS A 146 3.86 23.28 -0.24
CA HIS A 146 3.81 22.03 -1.03
C HIS A 146 4.94 21.05 -0.67
N GLN A 147 5.20 20.90 0.63
CA GLN A 147 6.17 19.96 1.18
C GLN A 147 5.51 18.72 1.77
N MET A 148 4.28 18.85 2.25
CA MET A 148 3.53 17.79 2.90
C MET A 148 2.12 17.72 2.33
N ASN A 149 1.75 16.53 1.88
CA ASN A 149 0.38 16.23 1.50
C ASN A 149 -0.35 15.56 2.68
N LEU A 150 -1.64 15.86 2.79
CA LEU A 150 -2.61 15.20 3.64
C LEU A 150 -3.64 14.57 2.72
N ALA A 151 -3.60 13.25 2.61
CA ALA A 151 -4.57 12.48 1.84
C ALA A 151 -5.62 11.87 2.77
N ILE A 152 -6.88 11.99 2.40
CA ILE A 152 -8.02 11.38 3.10
C ILE A 152 -8.65 10.40 2.11
N GLU A 153 -8.63 9.12 2.45
CA GLU A 153 -9.11 8.04 1.60
C GLU A 153 -10.35 7.41 2.22
N ALA A 154 -11.44 7.38 1.47
CA ALA A 154 -12.67 6.67 1.84
C ALA A 154 -12.84 5.43 0.97
N PHE A 155 -12.80 4.28 1.62
CA PHE A 155 -13.07 2.97 1.01
C PHE A 155 -14.54 2.57 1.21
N SER A 156 -14.91 1.40 0.70
CA SER A 156 -16.21 0.80 1.02
C SER A 156 -16.36 0.51 2.52
N GLU A 157 -17.59 0.26 2.97
CA GLU A 157 -17.87 -0.27 4.33
C GLU A 157 -17.49 0.62 5.53
N HIS A 158 -17.52 1.95 5.38
CA HIS A 158 -17.19 2.92 6.46
C HIS A 158 -15.71 2.95 6.85
N GLU A 159 -14.83 2.45 6.00
CA GLU A 159 -13.39 2.56 6.18
C GLU A 159 -12.87 3.91 5.68
N LEU A 160 -12.17 4.61 6.58
CA LEU A 160 -11.55 5.90 6.32
C LEU A 160 -10.09 5.83 6.77
N GLU A 161 -9.19 6.10 5.84
CA GLU A 161 -7.77 6.15 6.10
C GLU A 161 -7.25 7.56 5.85
N ILE A 162 -6.32 8.02 6.68
CA ILE A 162 -5.78 9.37 6.60
C ILE A 162 -4.27 9.29 6.66
N TYR A 163 -3.62 9.91 5.69
CA TYR A 163 -2.19 9.83 5.49
C TYR A 163 -1.57 11.21 5.48
N THR A 164 -0.35 11.32 5.99
CA THR A 164 0.56 12.42 5.62
C THR A 164 1.67 11.87 4.76
N SER A 165 1.92 12.50 3.63
CA SER A 165 2.96 12.07 2.70
C SER A 165 3.94 13.21 2.41
N LYS A 166 5.16 12.82 2.03
CA LYS A 166 6.22 13.74 1.57
C LYS A 166 6.85 13.19 0.32
N VAL A 167 7.34 14.07 -0.54
CA VAL A 167 8.11 13.67 -1.73
C VAL A 167 9.41 13.01 -1.29
N VAL A 168 9.76 11.90 -1.96
CA VAL A 168 11.05 11.22 -1.82
C VAL A 168 11.64 10.95 -3.20
N HIS A 169 12.94 10.71 -3.25
CA HIS A 169 13.63 10.37 -4.48
C HIS A 169 14.10 8.92 -4.47
N PRO A 170 13.99 8.19 -5.60
CA PRO A 170 14.47 6.80 -5.70
C PRO A 170 15.93 6.60 -5.26
N ASN A 171 16.79 7.58 -5.46
CA ASN A 171 18.20 7.51 -5.06
C ASN A 171 18.45 7.59 -3.53
N GLU A 172 17.43 7.89 -2.73
CA GLU A 172 17.48 7.79 -1.26
C GLU A 172 17.40 6.33 -0.79
N PHE A 173 16.99 5.42 -1.68
CA PHE A 173 16.86 3.99 -1.41
C PHE A 173 18.12 3.23 -1.88
N SER A 174 18.50 2.22 -1.11
CA SER A 174 19.69 1.41 -1.38
C SER A 174 19.49 -0.04 -0.91
N HIS A 175 20.46 -0.92 -1.20
CA HIS A 175 20.47 -2.30 -0.72
C HIS A 175 19.13 -3.03 -0.99
N ILE A 176 18.62 -2.90 -2.21
CA ILE A 176 17.40 -3.58 -2.64
C ILE A 176 17.71 -5.06 -2.78
N HIS A 177 17.11 -5.88 -1.93
CA HIS A 177 17.25 -7.33 -1.94
C HIS A 177 15.94 -7.97 -2.34
N LYS A 178 15.96 -8.69 -3.46
CA LYS A 178 14.86 -9.57 -3.83
C LYS A 178 14.86 -10.76 -2.90
N SER A 179 13.68 -11.11 -2.39
CA SER A 179 13.49 -12.42 -1.81
C SER A 179 13.81 -13.45 -2.88
N GLU A 180 14.72 -14.38 -2.58
CA GLU A 180 14.85 -15.56 -3.43
C GLU A 180 13.48 -16.21 -3.45
N GLU A 181 12.89 -16.34 -4.65
CA GLU A 181 11.62 -17.04 -4.85
C GLU A 181 11.62 -18.25 -3.92
N ARG A 182 10.65 -18.30 -3.01
CA ARG A 182 10.42 -19.48 -2.16
C ARG A 182 10.22 -20.63 -3.14
N ASN A 183 11.31 -21.35 -3.41
CA ASN A 183 11.36 -22.53 -4.24
C ASN A 183 10.17 -23.39 -3.80
N GLU A 184 9.16 -23.54 -4.64
CA GLU A 184 7.96 -24.36 -4.37
C GLU A 184 8.32 -25.81 -3.97
N LYS A 185 9.59 -26.20 -4.12
CA LYS A 185 10.20 -27.41 -3.53
C LYS A 185 10.06 -27.53 -2.02
N ASN A 186 9.84 -26.45 -1.25
CA ASN A 186 9.58 -26.55 0.18
C ASN A 186 8.10 -26.82 0.55
N TRP A 187 7.18 -26.81 -0.41
CA TRP A 187 5.80 -27.21 -0.14
C TRP A 187 5.68 -28.72 0.15
N MET A 188 6.54 -29.56 -0.46
CA MET A 188 6.57 -31.00 -0.16
C MET A 188 7.28 -31.34 1.16
N SER A 189 8.14 -30.47 1.71
CA SER A 189 8.87 -30.76 2.95
C SER A 189 8.05 -30.49 4.22
N ASN A 190 6.96 -29.74 4.10
CA ASN A 190 6.05 -29.37 5.21
C ASN A 190 4.70 -30.08 5.20
N ILE A 191 4.54 -31.13 4.38
CA ILE A 191 3.43 -32.08 4.56
C ILE A 191 3.66 -32.79 5.89
N SER A 192 2.77 -32.56 6.87
CA SER A 192 2.90 -33.11 8.21
C SER A 192 3.14 -34.62 8.16
N ARG A 193 4.02 -35.15 9.04
CA ARG A 193 4.33 -36.60 9.12
C ARG A 193 3.07 -37.47 9.13
N PHE A 194 1.96 -36.94 9.65
CA PHE A 194 0.65 -37.59 9.67
C PHE A 194 0.11 -37.86 8.26
N LEU A 195 0.17 -36.90 7.34
CA LEU A 195 -0.32 -37.08 5.97
C LEU A 195 0.57 -38.07 5.19
N GLN A 196 1.88 -38.08 5.43
CA GLN A 196 2.79 -39.07 4.84
C GLN A 196 2.46 -40.49 5.30
N ILE A 197 2.13 -40.68 6.58
CA ILE A 197 1.70 -41.97 7.13
C ILE A 197 0.38 -42.42 6.50
N VAL A 198 -0.58 -41.51 6.32
CA VAL A 198 -1.88 -41.81 5.69
C VAL A 198 -1.69 -42.24 4.24
N VAL A 199 -0.89 -41.51 3.45
CA VAL A 199 -0.61 -41.86 2.04
C VAL A 199 0.10 -43.21 1.94
N ALA A 200 1.09 -43.47 2.80
CA ALA A 200 1.78 -44.75 2.83
C ALA A 200 0.84 -45.90 3.20
N ALA A 201 -0.05 -45.73 4.17
CA ALA A 201 -1.03 -46.75 4.58
C ALA A 201 -2.03 -47.06 3.45
N VAL A 202 -2.51 -46.04 2.73
CA VAL A 202 -3.41 -46.23 1.58
C VAL A 202 -2.72 -47.01 0.46
N LEU A 203 -1.48 -46.67 0.11
CA LEU A 203 -0.72 -47.37 -0.92
C LEU A 203 -0.45 -48.85 -0.53
N LEU A 204 -0.17 -49.11 0.74
CA LEU A 204 0.04 -50.46 1.25
C LEU A 204 -1.25 -51.30 1.19
N LEU A 205 -2.39 -50.71 1.55
CA LEU A 205 -3.70 -51.37 1.45
C LEU A 205 -4.09 -51.67 0.00
N VAL A 206 -3.82 -50.75 -0.93
CA VAL A 206 -4.04 -50.98 -2.37
C VAL A 206 -3.15 -52.13 -2.87
N GLY A 207 -1.87 -52.15 -2.50
CA GLY A 207 -0.95 -53.22 -2.87
C GLY A 207 -1.38 -54.59 -2.34
N ILE A 208 -1.84 -54.65 -1.08
CA ILE A 208 -2.38 -55.88 -0.49
C ILE A 208 -3.67 -56.33 -1.21
N SER A 209 -4.57 -55.39 -1.51
CA SER A 209 -5.80 -55.69 -2.26
C SER A 209 -5.50 -56.23 -3.66
N MET A 210 -4.51 -55.67 -4.35
CA MET A 210 -4.08 -56.18 -5.67
C MET A 210 -3.47 -57.58 -5.59
N MET A 211 -2.79 -57.94 -4.50
CA MET A 211 -2.25 -59.30 -4.31
C MET A 211 -3.30 -60.35 -3.91
N ILE A 212 -4.40 -59.94 -3.28
CA ILE A 212 -5.46 -60.86 -2.83
C ILE A 212 -6.49 -61.11 -3.95
N PHE A 213 -6.77 -60.09 -4.77
CA PHE A 213 -7.84 -60.11 -5.76
C PHE A 213 -7.36 -60.07 -7.23
N GLY A 214 -6.05 -60.06 -7.48
CA GLY A 214 -5.43 -60.24 -8.80
C GLY A 214 -4.80 -61.61 -8.94
#